data_AF-A0A955EE31-F1
#
_entry.id   AF-A0A955EE31-F1
#
_cell.length_a   1.000
_cell.length_b   1.000
_cell.length_c   1.000
_cell.angle_alpha   90.00
_cell.angle_beta   90.00
_cell.angle_gamma   90.00
#
_symmetry.space_group_name_H-M   'P 1'
#
loop_
_entity.id
_entity.type
_entity.pdbx_description
1 polymer ?
#
loop_
_entity_poly.entity_id
_entity_poly.type
_entity_poly.pdbx_seq_one_letter_code
_entity_poly.pdbx_strand_id
1 'polypeptide(L)'
;MAKNVFPPTMQTWIGRRLLDGEEGRSQVNYHVMDVYALPLRVYFLGTSDRWIGEPDEVVQGFFADRLARPGFFEDWQNSGLPLRRWLMNAFSFYLLELRRARRRDGRAGPMGDDPPTFSGDPNAAVDRAFIVSVVRRALQRARVLCEEQGLLDHFTVFIRHHYQGRSYKHIGEEFNVDHARAAVMARTAGRKFRAALREILEQDGTARSEIDQEIVVLLENVST
;
A
#
# COMPACT_ATOMS: atom_id res chain seq x y z
N MET A 1 31.43 22.54 11.19
CA MET A 1 31.98 21.42 10.39
C MET A 1 31.12 20.20 10.66
N ALA A 2 30.37 19.74 9.65
CA ALA A 2 29.38 18.68 9.78
C ALA A 2 30.06 17.32 10.00
N LYS A 3 29.68 16.64 11.10
CA LYS A 3 30.09 15.27 11.43
C LYS A 3 29.34 14.29 10.51
N ASN A 4 30.11 13.44 9.84
CA ASN A 4 29.74 12.15 9.22
C ASN A 4 28.23 11.86 9.09
N VAL A 5 27.69 12.18 7.91
CA VAL A 5 26.33 11.84 7.48
C VAL A 5 26.41 10.51 6.72
N PHE A 6 26.15 9.39 7.40
CA PHE A 6 25.78 8.12 6.77
C PHE A 6 24.68 7.45 7.60
N PRO A 7 23.70 6.76 6.98
CA PRO A 7 23.88 6.03 5.72
C PRO A 7 22.79 6.30 4.65
N PRO A 8 23.09 6.67 3.39
CA PRO A 8 22.10 6.61 2.33
C PRO A 8 22.11 5.19 1.74
N THR A 9 21.85 4.21 2.58
CA THR A 9 21.34 2.91 2.14
C THR A 9 20.37 2.49 3.22
N MET A 10 19.15 3.03 3.17
CA MET A 10 18.05 2.19 3.60
C MET A 10 18.09 1.00 2.65
N GLN A 11 18.67 -0.12 3.09
CA GLN A 11 18.65 -1.40 2.36
C GLN A 11 17.24 -1.96 2.39
N THR A 12 16.29 -1.19 1.86
CA THR A 12 14.90 -1.60 1.69
C THR A 12 14.85 -2.74 0.69
N TRP A 13 13.74 -3.48 0.69
CA TRP A 13 13.49 -4.43 -0.38
C TRP A 13 13.55 -3.76 -1.75
N ILE A 14 13.03 -2.53 -1.90
CA ILE A 14 13.08 -1.79 -3.17
C ILE A 14 14.52 -1.55 -3.62
N GLY A 15 15.39 -1.06 -2.74
CA GLY A 15 16.80 -0.83 -3.07
C GLY A 15 17.50 -2.11 -3.54
N ARG A 16 17.25 -3.24 -2.86
CA ARG A 16 17.80 -4.54 -3.26
C ARG A 16 17.27 -5.00 -4.61
N ARG A 17 15.96 -4.86 -4.85
CA ARG A 17 15.35 -5.25 -6.14
C ARG A 17 15.85 -4.42 -7.30
N LEU A 18 16.10 -3.13 -7.13
CA LEU A 18 16.63 -2.32 -8.22
C LEU A 18 18.03 -2.76 -8.68
N LEU A 19 18.78 -3.51 -7.86
CA LEU A 19 20.05 -4.13 -8.28
C LEU A 19 19.85 -5.32 -9.24
N ASP A 20 18.67 -5.94 -9.25
CA ASP A 20 18.31 -7.05 -10.15
C ASP A 20 17.97 -6.56 -11.58
N GLY A 21 18.20 -5.27 -11.88
CA GLY A 21 17.98 -4.69 -13.21
C GLY A 21 16.50 -4.54 -13.57
N GLU A 22 16.15 -4.83 -14.83
CA GLU A 22 14.81 -4.62 -15.38
C GLU A 22 13.73 -5.50 -14.72
N GLU A 23 14.08 -6.74 -14.38
CA GLU A 23 13.17 -7.65 -13.68
C GLU A 23 12.83 -7.13 -12.29
N GLY A 24 13.86 -6.73 -11.53
CA GLY A 24 13.67 -6.16 -10.21
C GLY A 24 12.89 -4.84 -10.25
N ARG A 25 13.17 -3.97 -11.23
CA ARG A 25 12.36 -2.76 -11.46
C ARG A 25 10.90 -3.08 -11.75
N SER A 26 10.63 -4.11 -12.56
CA SER A 26 9.26 -4.55 -12.85
C SER A 26 8.54 -5.03 -11.58
N GLN A 27 9.23 -5.76 -10.70
CA GLN A 27 8.67 -6.20 -9.41
C GLN A 27 8.36 -5.01 -8.48
N VAL A 28 9.25 -4.01 -8.44
CA VAL A 28 9.05 -2.78 -7.66
C VAL A 28 7.85 -2.01 -8.20
N ASN A 29 7.77 -1.83 -9.52
CA ASN A 29 6.65 -1.14 -10.16
C ASN A 29 5.33 -1.84 -9.86
N TYR A 30 5.27 -3.17 -10.00
CA TYR A 30 4.10 -3.97 -9.65
C TYR A 30 3.70 -3.75 -8.18
N HIS A 31 4.66 -3.82 -7.26
CA HIS A 31 4.39 -3.60 -5.84
C HIS A 31 3.79 -2.20 -5.60
N VAL A 32 4.39 -1.15 -6.16
CA VAL A 32 3.94 0.23 -5.99
C VAL A 32 2.53 0.40 -6.56
N MET A 33 2.29 -0.05 -7.79
CA MET A 33 0.98 0.08 -8.42
C MET A 33 -0.11 -0.65 -7.63
N ASP A 34 0.17 -1.86 -7.14
CA ASP A 34 -0.79 -2.67 -6.38
C ASP A 34 -1.14 -2.08 -5.01
N VAL A 35 -0.15 -1.56 -4.27
CA VAL A 35 -0.38 -0.99 -2.92
C VAL A 35 -0.90 0.44 -2.98
N TYR A 36 -0.42 1.23 -3.93
CA TYR A 36 -0.63 2.69 -3.92
C TYR A 36 -1.72 3.19 -4.86
N ALA A 37 -2.32 2.35 -5.71
CA ALA A 37 -3.41 2.78 -6.58
C ALA A 37 -4.60 3.36 -5.79
N LEU A 38 -5.12 2.64 -4.80
CA LEU A 38 -6.25 3.12 -3.99
C LEU A 38 -5.88 4.36 -3.14
N PRO A 39 -4.74 4.40 -2.43
CA PRO A 39 -4.31 5.60 -1.69
C PRO A 39 -4.23 6.85 -2.56
N LEU A 40 -3.62 6.75 -3.76
CA LEU A 40 -3.51 7.89 -4.67
C LEU A 40 -4.85 8.27 -5.29
N ARG A 41 -5.74 7.31 -5.55
CA ARG A 41 -7.11 7.59 -5.97
C ARG A 41 -7.89 8.37 -4.90
N VAL A 42 -7.79 7.96 -3.63
CA VAL A 42 -8.40 8.68 -2.50
C VAL A 42 -7.83 10.09 -2.39
N TYR A 43 -6.51 10.23 -2.52
CA TYR A 43 -5.85 11.53 -2.56
C TYR A 43 -6.44 12.41 -3.66
N PHE A 44 -6.48 11.93 -4.91
CA PHE A 44 -7.00 12.66 -6.06
C PHE A 44 -8.45 13.11 -5.86
N LEU A 45 -9.33 12.21 -5.42
CA LEU A 45 -10.75 12.49 -5.21
C LEU A 45 -10.99 13.55 -4.14
N GLY A 46 -10.12 13.64 -3.13
CA GLY A 46 -10.19 14.68 -2.11
C GLY A 46 -9.58 16.02 -2.52
N THR A 47 -8.95 16.12 -3.69
CA THR A 47 -8.44 17.40 -4.21
C THR A 47 -9.52 18.25 -4.88
N SER A 48 -9.25 19.56 -4.97
CA SER A 48 -9.96 20.48 -5.84
C SER A 48 -9.77 20.19 -7.35
N ASP A 49 -8.87 19.28 -7.70
CA ASP A 49 -8.49 18.92 -9.07
C ASP A 49 -9.16 17.66 -9.62
N ARG A 50 -10.10 17.06 -8.90
CA ARG A 50 -10.82 15.85 -9.32
C ARG A 50 -11.54 15.95 -10.68
N TRP A 51 -11.69 17.15 -11.23
CA TRP A 51 -12.24 17.40 -12.57
C TRP A 51 -11.21 17.21 -13.71
N ILE A 52 -9.92 17.04 -13.39
CA ILE A 52 -8.82 16.87 -14.36
C ILE A 52 -8.90 15.52 -15.10
N GLY A 53 -9.74 14.58 -14.71
CA GLY A 53 -9.93 13.35 -15.46
C GLY A 53 -10.55 12.26 -14.60
N GLU A 54 -10.71 11.08 -15.20
CA GLU A 54 -11.19 9.91 -14.47
C GLU A 54 -10.13 9.46 -13.45
N PRO A 55 -10.51 9.17 -12.19
CA PRO A 55 -9.54 8.91 -11.12
C PRO A 55 -8.53 7.80 -11.44
N ASP A 56 -9.01 6.69 -12.00
CA ASP A 56 -8.15 5.55 -12.32
C ASP A 56 -7.21 5.90 -13.48
N GLU A 57 -7.67 6.62 -14.51
CA GLU A 57 -6.82 7.07 -15.62
C GLU A 57 -5.72 8.03 -15.16
N VAL A 58 -6.06 8.97 -14.27
CA VAL A 58 -5.10 9.94 -13.74
C VAL A 58 -4.00 9.23 -12.93
N VAL A 59 -4.38 8.27 -12.07
CA VAL A 59 -3.43 7.48 -11.27
C VAL A 59 -2.58 6.57 -12.15
N GLN A 60 -3.16 5.91 -13.14
CA GLN A 60 -2.40 5.07 -14.08
C GLN A 60 -1.44 5.90 -14.94
N GLY A 61 -1.86 7.08 -15.39
CA GLY A 61 -0.99 8.02 -16.10
C GLY A 61 0.19 8.48 -15.23
N PHE A 62 -0.05 8.74 -13.94
CA PHE A 62 1.01 9.04 -12.99
C PHE A 62 2.02 7.91 -12.87
N PHE A 63 1.54 6.66 -12.71
CA PHE A 63 2.43 5.51 -12.63
C PHE A 63 3.23 5.32 -13.92
N ALA A 64 2.57 5.41 -15.09
CA ALA A 64 3.24 5.29 -16.37
C ALA A 64 4.34 6.35 -16.56
N ASP A 65 4.07 7.61 -16.20
CA ASP A 65 5.05 8.68 -16.34
C ASP A 65 6.20 8.57 -15.32
N ARG A 66 5.88 8.42 -14.03
CA ARG A 66 6.90 8.47 -12.97
C ARG A 66 7.70 7.17 -12.87
N LEU A 67 7.05 6.01 -12.97
CA LEU A 67 7.73 4.72 -12.86
C LEU A 67 8.55 4.35 -14.10
N ALA A 68 8.38 5.07 -15.22
CA ALA A 68 9.26 4.96 -16.39
C ALA A 68 10.57 5.74 -16.23
N ARG A 69 10.63 6.74 -15.34
CA ARG A 69 11.83 7.59 -15.16
C ARG A 69 12.95 6.82 -14.47
N PRO A 70 14.15 6.67 -15.07
CA PRO A 70 15.23 5.85 -14.52
C PRO A 70 15.55 6.17 -13.05
N GLY A 71 15.74 7.45 -12.72
CA GLY A 71 16.13 7.92 -11.39
C GLY A 71 15.01 8.05 -10.35
N PHE A 72 13.75 7.74 -10.67
CA PHE A 72 12.62 8.04 -9.77
C PHE A 72 12.75 7.43 -8.36
N PHE A 73 13.18 6.16 -8.29
CA PHE A 73 13.38 5.50 -7.00
C PHE A 73 14.71 5.84 -6.34
N GLU A 74 15.71 6.29 -7.11
CA GLU A 74 16.96 6.81 -6.57
C GLU A 74 16.71 8.17 -5.89
N ASP A 75 15.94 9.05 -6.54
CA ASP A 75 15.50 10.33 -5.97
C ASP A 75 14.71 10.12 -4.68
N TRP A 76 13.83 9.12 -4.66
CA TRP A 76 13.12 8.72 -3.45
C TRP A 76 14.08 8.30 -2.33
N GLN A 77 15.01 7.39 -2.60
CA GLN A 77 15.98 6.91 -1.60
C GLN A 77 16.82 8.06 -1.04
N ASN A 78 17.25 8.98 -1.91
CA ASN A 78 18.02 10.17 -1.55
C ASN A 78 17.21 11.19 -0.75
N SER A 79 15.87 11.19 -0.88
CA SER A 79 14.99 12.10 -0.12
C SER A 79 14.90 11.76 1.37
N GLY A 80 15.12 10.49 1.75
CA GLY A 80 14.93 10.00 3.12
C GLY A 80 13.46 9.99 3.59
N LEU A 81 12.50 10.28 2.72
CA LEU A 81 11.07 10.28 3.06
C LEU A 81 10.48 8.86 2.98
N PRO A 82 9.49 8.52 3.83
CA PRO A 82 8.68 7.31 3.63
C PRO A 82 8.06 7.31 2.23
N LEU A 83 8.04 6.13 1.57
CA LEU A 83 7.59 6.01 0.17
C LEU A 83 6.20 6.60 -0.04
N ARG A 84 5.28 6.35 0.90
CA ARG A 84 3.92 6.90 0.87
C ARG A 84 3.89 8.42 0.76
N ARG A 85 4.65 9.11 1.62
CA ARG A 85 4.73 10.58 1.63
C ARG A 85 5.40 11.09 0.34
N TRP A 86 6.44 10.40 -0.12
CA TRP A 86 7.11 10.72 -1.37
C TRP A 86 6.17 10.63 -2.58
N LEU A 87 5.41 9.53 -2.70
CA LEU A 87 4.46 9.32 -3.78
C LEU A 87 3.32 10.34 -3.76
N MET A 88 2.77 10.68 -2.59
CA MET A 88 1.78 11.76 -2.47
C MET A 88 2.33 13.10 -2.99
N ASN A 89 3.55 13.47 -2.58
CA ASN A 89 4.18 14.70 -3.03
C ASN A 89 4.40 14.68 -4.55
N ALA A 90 4.99 13.60 -5.08
CA ALA A 90 5.21 13.43 -6.51
C ALA A 90 3.90 13.49 -7.32
N PHE A 91 2.81 12.93 -6.78
CA PHE A 91 1.51 12.96 -7.40
C PHE A 91 0.89 14.35 -7.40
N SER A 92 1.04 15.13 -6.32
CA SER A 92 0.58 16.52 -6.27
C SER A 92 1.24 17.39 -7.37
N PHE A 93 2.54 17.22 -7.61
CA PHE A 93 3.23 17.89 -8.72
C PHE A 93 2.79 17.39 -10.09
N TYR A 94 2.52 16.09 -10.24
CA TYR A 94 1.96 15.54 -11.47
C TYR A 94 0.58 16.14 -11.80
N LEU A 95 -0.31 16.30 -10.81
CA LEU A 95 -1.60 16.96 -11.00
C LEU A 95 -1.44 18.42 -11.44
N LEU A 96 -0.46 19.14 -10.86
CA LEU A 96 -0.14 20.50 -11.27
C LEU A 96 0.36 20.57 -12.73
N GLU A 97 1.18 19.61 -13.16
CA GLU A 97 1.62 19.48 -14.56
C GLU A 97 0.42 19.24 -15.50
N LEU A 98 -0.49 18.34 -15.14
CA LEU A 98 -1.71 18.07 -15.93
C LEU A 98 -2.62 19.31 -16.03
N ARG A 99 -2.80 20.03 -14.92
CA ARG A 99 -3.57 21.28 -14.90
C ARG A 99 -2.97 22.31 -15.86
N ARG A 100 -1.65 22.50 -15.81
CA ARG A 100 -0.92 23.42 -16.70
C ARG A 100 -1.01 22.99 -18.16
N ALA A 101 -0.95 21.69 -18.46
CA ALA A 101 -1.14 21.17 -19.81
C ALA A 101 -2.54 21.49 -20.36
N ARG A 102 -3.60 21.18 -19.59
CA ARG A 102 -4.99 21.49 -20.00
C ARG A 102 -5.25 22.98 -20.20
N ARG A 103 -4.58 23.85 -19.43
CA ARG A 103 -4.63 25.31 -19.64
C ARG A 103 -4.02 25.71 -20.98
N ARG A 104 -2.87 25.15 -21.37
CA ARG A 104 -2.24 25.43 -22.67
C ARG A 104 -3.12 25.00 -23.83
N ASP A 105 -3.85 23.89 -23.66
CA ASP A 105 -4.76 23.37 -24.67
C ASP A 105 -6.11 24.12 -24.74
N GLY A 106 -6.29 25.18 -23.95
CA GLY A 106 -7.52 25.99 -23.91
C GLY A 106 -8.73 25.28 -23.29
N ARG A 107 -8.52 24.12 -22.66
CA ARG A 107 -9.58 23.26 -22.08
C ARG A 107 -9.88 23.58 -20.61
N ALA A 108 -9.18 24.55 -20.01
CA ALA A 108 -9.38 25.00 -18.64
C ALA A 108 -9.44 26.53 -18.58
N GLY A 109 -10.40 27.08 -17.82
CA GLY A 109 -10.50 28.51 -17.54
C GLY A 109 -9.35 29.02 -16.66
N PRO A 110 -9.36 30.31 -16.25
CA PRO A 110 -8.32 30.87 -15.39
C PRO A 110 -8.28 30.11 -14.05
N MET A 111 -7.16 29.46 -13.77
CA MET A 111 -6.89 28.71 -12.54
C MET A 111 -5.53 29.11 -11.96
N GLY A 112 -5.40 29.03 -10.62
CA GLY A 112 -4.16 29.30 -9.91
C GLY A 112 -3.05 28.27 -10.19
N ASP A 113 -1.80 28.70 -10.00
CA ASP A 113 -0.59 27.90 -10.24
C ASP A 113 -0.12 27.09 -9.01
N ASP A 114 -0.88 27.13 -7.91
CA ASP A 114 -0.58 26.40 -6.69
C ASP A 114 -0.94 24.91 -6.79
N PRO A 115 -0.23 24.03 -6.06
CA PRO A 115 -0.60 22.63 -5.92
C PRO A 115 -2.06 22.45 -5.48
N PRO A 116 -2.70 21.31 -5.83
CA PRO A 116 -4.07 21.05 -5.45
C PRO A 116 -4.29 21.14 -3.94
N THR A 117 -5.34 21.83 -3.55
CA THR A 117 -5.82 21.84 -2.16
C THR A 117 -6.65 20.58 -1.91
N PHE A 118 -6.34 19.87 -0.82
CA PHE A 118 -7.09 18.71 -0.37
C PHE A 118 -8.10 19.12 0.70
N SER A 119 -9.33 18.61 0.63
CA SER A 119 -10.36 18.86 1.65
C SER A 119 -10.19 17.91 2.85
N GLY A 120 -9.92 18.47 4.03
CA GLY A 120 -9.65 17.71 5.24
C GLY A 120 -8.16 17.37 5.40
N ASP A 121 -7.85 16.26 6.08
CA ASP A 121 -6.47 15.80 6.27
C ASP A 121 -6.09 14.77 5.20
N PRO A 122 -5.24 15.14 4.22
CA PRO A 122 -4.79 14.21 3.18
C PRO A 122 -3.99 13.05 3.75
N ASN A 123 -3.18 13.27 4.79
CA ASN A 123 -2.36 12.20 5.35
C ASN A 123 -3.24 11.14 5.98
N ALA A 124 -4.17 11.54 6.86
CA ALA A 124 -5.07 10.60 7.50
C ALA A 124 -5.95 9.82 6.50
N ALA A 125 -6.43 10.46 5.43
CA ALA A 125 -7.23 9.79 4.41
C ALA A 125 -6.42 8.79 3.58
N VAL A 126 -5.21 9.18 3.15
CA VAL A 126 -4.32 8.33 2.36
C VAL A 126 -3.76 7.20 3.21
N ASP A 127 -3.40 7.46 4.46
CA ASP A 127 -2.94 6.46 5.42
C ASP A 127 -4.02 5.38 5.58
N ARG A 128 -5.27 5.73 5.88
CA ARG A 128 -6.38 4.74 5.96
C ARG A 128 -6.53 3.91 4.69
N ALA A 129 -6.49 4.54 3.52
CA ALA A 129 -6.58 3.85 2.23
C ALA A 129 -5.39 2.91 1.99
N PHE A 130 -4.21 3.28 2.47
CA PHE A 130 -3.00 2.46 2.43
C PHE A 130 -3.15 1.24 3.34
N ILE A 131 -3.62 1.41 4.58
CA ILE A 131 -3.92 0.31 5.52
C ILE A 131 -4.83 -0.72 4.84
N VAL A 132 -5.94 -0.27 4.23
CA VAL A 132 -6.89 -1.14 3.53
C VAL A 132 -6.21 -1.91 2.39
N SER A 133 -5.38 -1.25 1.59
CA SER A 133 -4.69 -1.86 0.45
C SER A 133 -3.69 -2.92 0.91
N VAL A 134 -2.90 -2.60 1.94
CA VAL A 134 -1.93 -3.52 2.54
C VAL A 134 -2.63 -4.74 3.15
N VAL A 135 -3.70 -4.53 3.93
CA VAL A 135 -4.46 -5.63 4.56
C VAL A 135 -5.12 -6.52 3.51
N ARG A 136 -5.73 -5.94 2.48
CA ARG A 136 -6.33 -6.69 1.36
C ARG A 136 -5.29 -7.56 0.65
N ARG A 137 -4.13 -6.98 0.32
CA ARG A 137 -3.04 -7.72 -0.33
C ARG A 137 -2.50 -8.84 0.57
N ALA A 138 -2.30 -8.57 1.86
CA ALA A 138 -1.85 -9.57 2.83
C ALA A 138 -2.85 -10.72 2.98
N LEU A 139 -4.16 -10.43 3.02
CA LEU A 139 -5.21 -11.45 3.03
C LEU A 139 -5.20 -12.30 1.77
N GLN A 140 -5.08 -11.68 0.59
CA GLN A 140 -4.99 -12.41 -0.68
C GLN A 140 -3.76 -13.31 -0.72
N ARG A 141 -2.60 -12.81 -0.28
CA ARG A 141 -1.37 -13.60 -0.21
C ARG A 141 -1.49 -14.76 0.76
N ALA A 142 -2.08 -14.53 1.94
CA ALA A 142 -2.33 -15.57 2.92
C ALA A 142 -3.28 -16.66 2.41
N ARG A 143 -4.31 -16.28 1.63
CA ARG A 143 -5.22 -17.22 0.96
C ARG A 143 -4.45 -18.13 0.00
N VAL A 144 -3.67 -17.53 -0.91
CA VAL A 144 -2.85 -18.27 -1.89
C VAL A 144 -1.89 -19.23 -1.19
N LEU A 145 -1.17 -18.77 -0.17
CA LEU A 145 -0.24 -19.62 0.61
C LEU A 145 -0.95 -20.75 1.38
N CYS A 146 -2.21 -20.56 1.77
CA CYS A 146 -3.00 -21.63 2.36
C CYS A 146 -3.44 -22.63 1.30
N GLU A 147 -3.92 -22.15 0.16
CA GLU A 147 -4.38 -22.97 -0.97
C GLU A 147 -3.25 -23.87 -1.51
N GLU A 148 -2.07 -23.31 -1.74
CA GLU A 148 -0.86 -24.05 -2.16
C GLU A 148 -0.45 -25.16 -1.17
N GLN A 149 -0.86 -25.06 0.09
CA GLN A 149 -0.52 -26.02 1.15
C GLN A 149 -1.68 -26.93 1.55
N GLY A 150 -2.80 -26.89 0.83
CA GLY A 150 -4.00 -27.66 1.19
C GLY A 150 -4.68 -27.19 2.49
N LEU A 151 -4.47 -25.94 2.87
CA LEU A 151 -4.96 -25.31 4.12
C LEU A 151 -6.10 -24.31 3.86
N LEU A 152 -6.82 -24.41 2.74
CA LEU A 152 -7.88 -23.44 2.41
C LEU A 152 -8.99 -23.39 3.47
N ASP A 153 -9.32 -24.53 4.08
CA ASP A 153 -10.26 -24.57 5.22
C ASP A 153 -9.73 -23.79 6.42
N HIS A 154 -8.41 -23.82 6.66
CA HIS A 154 -7.81 -23.05 7.76
C HIS A 154 -7.97 -21.54 7.54
N PHE A 155 -7.77 -21.11 6.29
CA PHE A 155 -8.01 -19.72 5.90
C PHE A 155 -9.48 -19.33 6.04
N THR A 156 -10.40 -20.20 5.65
CA THR A 156 -11.84 -19.95 5.76
C THR A 156 -12.26 -19.81 7.23
N VAL A 157 -11.79 -20.71 8.11
CA VAL A 157 -12.02 -20.63 9.56
C VAL A 157 -11.50 -19.30 10.13
N PHE A 158 -10.30 -18.88 9.71
CA PHE A 158 -9.72 -17.59 10.11
C PHE A 158 -10.61 -16.41 9.70
N ILE A 159 -11.07 -16.34 8.46
CA ILE A 159 -11.96 -15.26 7.98
C ILE A 159 -13.30 -15.27 8.71
N ARG A 160 -13.95 -16.43 8.87
CA ARG A 160 -15.24 -16.54 9.57
C ARG A 160 -15.15 -16.06 11.02
N HIS A 161 -14.05 -16.37 11.71
CA HIS A 161 -13.87 -15.91 13.07
C HIS A 161 -13.61 -14.40 13.14
N HIS A 162 -12.64 -13.88 12.39
CA HIS A 162 -12.18 -12.50 12.55
C HIS A 162 -13.03 -11.46 11.81
N TYR A 163 -13.64 -11.81 10.68
CA TYR A 163 -14.45 -10.89 9.89
C TYR A 163 -15.95 -11.00 10.21
N GLN A 164 -16.44 -12.22 10.48
CA GLN A 164 -17.87 -12.45 10.74
C GLN A 164 -18.19 -12.59 12.24
N GLY A 165 -17.18 -12.51 13.11
CA GLY A 165 -17.35 -12.61 14.57
C GLY A 165 -17.85 -13.96 15.06
N ARG A 166 -17.77 -15.01 14.23
CA ARG A 166 -18.34 -16.33 14.57
C ARG A 166 -17.48 -17.06 15.59
N SER A 167 -18.11 -17.75 16.52
CA SER A 167 -17.39 -18.53 17.56
C SER A 167 -16.76 -19.79 16.97
N TYR A 168 -15.63 -20.24 17.54
CA TYR A 168 -14.98 -21.47 17.12
C TYR A 168 -15.85 -22.72 17.29
N LYS A 169 -16.78 -22.70 18.25
CA LYS A 169 -17.74 -23.79 18.44
C LYS A 169 -18.60 -23.97 17.18
N HIS A 170 -19.21 -22.88 16.72
CA HIS A 170 -20.12 -22.93 15.59
C HIS A 170 -19.39 -23.13 14.26
N ILE A 171 -18.19 -22.56 14.11
CA ILE A 171 -17.36 -22.84 12.93
C ILE A 171 -16.91 -24.31 12.92
N GLY A 172 -16.55 -24.87 14.07
CA GLY A 172 -16.12 -26.28 14.18
C GLY A 172 -17.17 -27.26 13.67
N GLU A 173 -18.45 -27.01 13.96
CA GLU A 173 -19.57 -27.81 13.45
C GLU A 173 -19.60 -27.88 11.90
N GLU A 174 -19.32 -26.77 11.22
CA GLU A 174 -19.32 -26.70 9.75
C GLU A 174 -18.17 -27.46 9.09
N PHE A 175 -17.02 -27.54 9.78
CA PHE A 175 -15.82 -28.22 9.30
C PHE A 175 -15.65 -29.62 9.91
N ASN A 176 -16.63 -30.09 10.69
CA ASN A 176 -16.59 -31.35 11.42
C ASN A 176 -15.32 -31.50 12.29
N VAL A 177 -14.97 -30.44 13.03
CA VAL A 177 -13.85 -30.39 13.96
C VAL A 177 -14.28 -29.82 15.30
N ASP A 178 -13.57 -30.17 16.38
CA ASP A 178 -13.82 -29.53 17.67
C ASP A 178 -13.38 -28.05 17.69
N HIS A 179 -13.85 -27.31 18.69
CA HIS A 179 -13.55 -25.89 18.86
C HIS A 179 -12.04 -25.61 19.03
N ALA A 180 -11.28 -26.54 19.64
CA ALA A 180 -9.85 -26.38 19.84
C ALA A 180 -9.09 -26.49 18.52
N ARG A 181 -9.50 -27.43 17.65
CA ARG A 181 -8.99 -27.62 16.30
C ARG A 181 -9.36 -26.45 15.40
N ALA A 182 -10.59 -25.93 15.47
CA ALA A 182 -10.97 -24.71 14.76
C ALA A 182 -10.09 -23.51 15.16
N ALA A 183 -9.77 -23.35 16.45
CA ALA A 183 -8.84 -22.32 16.90
C ALA A 183 -7.40 -22.54 16.38
N VAL A 184 -6.91 -23.78 16.33
CA VAL A 184 -5.62 -24.11 15.70
C VAL A 184 -5.61 -23.75 14.21
N MET A 185 -6.70 -24.06 13.50
CA MET A 185 -6.87 -23.74 12.09
C MET A 185 -6.77 -22.23 11.85
N ALA A 186 -7.55 -21.44 12.61
CA ALA A 186 -7.50 -19.98 12.53
C ALA A 186 -6.09 -19.42 12.82
N ARG A 187 -5.43 -19.90 13.88
CA ARG A 187 -4.05 -19.45 14.22
C ARG A 187 -3.06 -19.77 13.12
N THR A 188 -3.20 -20.91 12.44
CA THR A 188 -2.30 -21.33 11.37
C THR A 188 -2.39 -20.38 10.18
N ALA A 189 -3.62 -20.06 9.72
CA ALA A 189 -3.83 -19.07 8.68
C ALA A 189 -3.44 -17.64 9.13
N GLY A 190 -3.75 -17.27 10.38
CA GLY A 190 -3.38 -15.97 10.95
C GLY A 190 -1.86 -15.75 11.05
N ARG A 191 -1.05 -16.80 11.21
CA ARG A 191 0.43 -16.70 11.12
C ARG A 191 0.88 -16.35 9.70
N LYS A 192 0.26 -16.93 8.68
CA LYS A 192 0.56 -16.65 7.26
C LYS A 192 0.16 -15.23 6.88
N PHE A 193 -1.01 -14.79 7.33
CA PHE A 193 -1.45 -13.40 7.16
C PHE A 193 -0.47 -12.41 7.79
N ARG A 194 -0.06 -12.62 9.05
CA ARG A 194 0.94 -11.75 9.70
C ARG A 194 2.30 -11.77 9.00
N ALA A 195 2.72 -12.91 8.46
CA ALA A 195 3.95 -13.01 7.69
C ALA A 195 3.86 -12.20 6.38
N ALA A 196 2.74 -12.31 5.65
CA ALA A 196 2.50 -11.52 4.44
C ALA A 196 2.40 -10.01 4.72
N LEU A 197 1.79 -9.63 5.85
CA LEU A 197 1.70 -8.24 6.28
C LEU A 197 3.08 -7.66 6.56
N ARG A 198 3.91 -8.39 7.31
CA ARG A 198 5.31 -8.00 7.56
C ARG A 198 6.10 -7.83 6.26
N GLU A 199 5.96 -8.78 5.33
CA GLU A 199 6.64 -8.70 4.04
C GLU A 199 6.28 -7.42 3.26
N ILE A 200 5.00 -7.04 3.21
CA ILE A 200 4.57 -5.81 2.52
C ILE A 200 5.11 -4.55 3.20
N LEU A 201 5.16 -4.51 4.54
CA LEU A 201 5.69 -3.36 5.28
C LEU A 201 7.23 -3.23 5.15
N GLU A 202 7.95 -4.35 5.10
CA GLU A 202 9.39 -4.35 4.77
C GLU A 202 9.63 -3.79 3.35
N GLN A 203 8.69 -4.03 2.43
CA GLN A 203 8.74 -3.49 1.07
C GLN A 203 8.51 -1.97 1.03
N ASP A 204 7.70 -1.45 1.95
CA ASP A 204 7.41 -0.02 2.07
C ASP A 204 8.55 0.81 2.68
N GLY A 205 9.57 0.13 3.22
CA GLY A 205 10.70 0.77 3.90
C GLY A 205 10.47 1.04 5.38
N THR A 206 9.40 0.49 5.98
CA THR A 206 9.20 0.50 7.44
C THR A 206 10.37 -0.21 8.12
N ALA A 207 10.95 0.42 9.14
CA ALA A 207 12.08 -0.19 9.84
C ALA A 207 11.64 -1.49 10.53
N ARG A 208 12.48 -2.52 10.48
CA ARG A 208 12.12 -3.85 11.03
C ARG A 208 11.71 -3.81 12.51
N SER A 209 12.27 -2.87 13.27
CA SER A 209 11.92 -2.60 14.68
C SER A 209 10.52 -2.03 14.88
N GLU A 210 9.95 -1.40 13.85
CA GLU A 210 8.66 -0.69 13.88
C GLU A 210 7.53 -1.54 13.30
N ILE A 211 7.84 -2.58 12.53
CA ILE A 211 6.83 -3.39 11.82
C ILE A 211 5.84 -4.03 12.78
N ASP A 212 6.30 -4.58 13.90
CA ASP A 212 5.38 -5.25 14.84
C ASP A 212 4.41 -4.25 15.48
N GLN A 213 4.86 -3.01 15.74
CA GLN A 213 3.99 -1.93 16.21
C GLN A 213 3.03 -1.47 15.12
N GLU A 214 3.52 -1.29 13.89
CA GLU A 214 2.70 -0.93 12.73
C GLU A 214 1.59 -1.97 12.51
N ILE A 215 1.92 -3.27 12.58
CA ILE A 215 0.93 -4.36 12.47
C ILE A 215 -0.18 -4.22 13.51
N VAL A 216 0.14 -3.87 14.77
CA VAL A 216 -0.88 -3.65 15.80
C VAL A 216 -1.79 -2.50 15.43
N VAL A 217 -1.22 -1.35 15.06
CA VAL A 217 -1.95 -0.15 14.64
C VAL A 217 -2.85 -0.44 13.42
N LEU A 218 -2.35 -1.18 12.43
CA LEU A 218 -3.12 -1.56 11.24
C LEU A 218 -4.33 -2.42 11.60
N LEU A 219 -4.19 -3.36 12.54
CA LEU A 219 -5.29 -4.26 12.94
C LEU A 219 -6.35 -3.56 13.80
N GLU A 220 -5.95 -2.59 14.62
CA GLU A 220 -6.87 -1.76 15.39
C GLU A 220 -7.69 -0.83 14.47
N ASN A 221 -7.05 -0.21 13.48
CA ASN A 221 -7.69 0.73 12.54
C ASN A 221 -8.62 0.06 11.51
N VAL A 222 -8.58 -1.25 11.34
CA VAL A 222 -9.54 -2.01 10.51
C VAL A 222 -10.83 -2.33 11.27
N SER A 223 -10.79 -2.26 12.61
CA SER A 223 -11.91 -2.60 13.49
C SER A 223 -12.81 -1.40 13.84
N THR A 224 -12.55 -0.22 13.26
CA THR A 224 -13.25 1.06 13.53
C THR A 224 -13.86 1.61 12.24
#